data_AF-A0A0F9BS72-F1
#
_entry.id   AF-A0A0F9BS72-F1
#
_cell.length_a   1.000
_cell.length_b   1.000
_cell.length_c   1.000
_cell.angle_alpha   90.00
_cell.angle_beta   90.00
_cell.angle_gamma   90.00
#
_symmetry.space_group_name_H-M   'P 1'
#
loop_
_entity.id
_entity.type
_entity.pdbx_description
1 polymer ?
#
loop_
_entity_poly.entity_id
_entity_poly.type
_entity_poly.pdbx_seq_one_letter_code
_entity_poly.pdbx_strand_id
1 'polypeptide(L)'
;MKPGEVLAKIRSFFVYHNIGYEKLNDQEILGPQGSSLSTHFFGGWLMSPANLPKKINIKLKTADHTVKIETRITETLGLEKMNDSLRGEHEEYFIELLDALKKEIPPST
;
A
#
# COMPACT_ATOMS: atom_id res chain seq x y z
N MET A 1 0.33 -20.07 7.09
CA MET A 1 -0.01 -19.07 8.13
C MET A 1 -1.54 -19.06 8.34
N LYS A 2 -2.07 -18.83 9.55
CA LYS A 2 -3.54 -18.77 9.74
C LYS A 2 -4.10 -17.45 9.20
N PRO A 3 -5.34 -17.40 8.66
CA PRO A 3 -5.91 -16.17 8.10
C PRO A 3 -5.91 -14.98 9.09
N GLY A 4 -6.23 -15.22 10.36
CA GLY A 4 -6.23 -14.16 11.39
C GLY A 4 -4.84 -13.58 11.70
N GLU A 5 -3.78 -14.39 11.56
CA GLU A 5 -2.39 -13.95 11.76
C GLU A 5 -1.94 -13.07 10.60
N VAL A 6 -2.28 -13.46 9.37
CA VAL A 6 -2.04 -12.63 8.17
C VAL A 6 -2.73 -11.28 8.31
N LEU A 7 -4.00 -11.27 8.73
CA LEU A 7 -4.76 -10.03 8.94
C LEU A 7 -4.11 -9.13 10.00
N ALA A 8 -3.62 -9.69 11.11
CA ALA A 8 -2.94 -8.93 12.16
C ALA A 8 -1.61 -8.32 11.67
N LYS A 9 -0.83 -9.07 10.89
CA LYS A 9 0.40 -8.57 10.26
C LYS A 9 0.13 -7.46 9.27
N ILE A 10 -0.88 -7.63 8.42
CA ILE A 10 -1.32 -6.57 7.51
C ILE A 10 -1.71 -5.32 8.29
N ARG A 11 -2.52 -5.45 9.35
CA ARG A 11 -2.90 -4.29 10.17
C ARG A 11 -1.68 -3.55 10.74
N SER A 12 -0.73 -4.30 11.27
CA SER A 12 0.52 -3.72 11.80
C SER A 12 1.32 -2.99 10.73
N PHE A 13 1.38 -3.55 9.53
CA PHE A 13 2.00 -2.93 8.35
C PHE A 13 1.31 -1.61 7.97
N PHE A 14 -0.02 -1.58 7.91
CA PHE A 14 -0.79 -0.36 7.63
C PHE A 14 -0.49 0.74 8.65
N VAL A 15 -0.43 0.41 9.94
CA VAL A 15 -0.08 1.36 11.01
C VAL A 15 1.35 1.87 10.86
N TYR A 16 2.33 0.98 10.67
CA TYR A 16 3.75 1.34 10.57
C TYR A 16 4.01 2.30 9.40
N HIS A 17 3.33 2.09 8.28
CA HIS A 17 3.47 2.94 7.10
C HIS A 17 2.50 4.12 7.05
N ASN A 18 1.75 4.43 8.12
CA ASN A 18 0.75 5.51 8.13
C ASN A 18 -0.28 5.41 6.98
N ILE A 19 -0.74 4.19 6.70
CA ILE A 19 -1.78 3.94 5.71
C ILE A 19 -3.13 3.86 6.45
N GLY A 20 -4.12 4.63 6.00
CA GLY A 20 -5.46 4.63 6.57
C GLY A 20 -6.28 3.37 6.22
N TYR A 21 -7.51 3.29 6.73
CA TYR A 21 -8.47 2.24 6.36
C TYR A 21 -9.71 2.84 5.72
N GLU A 22 -9.99 2.42 4.50
CA GLU A 22 -11.27 2.69 3.82
C GLU A 22 -12.18 1.46 3.89
N LYS A 23 -11.60 0.25 3.81
CA LYS A 23 -12.32 -1.02 3.93
C LYS A 23 -11.44 -2.04 4.63
N LEU A 24 -12.02 -2.79 5.57
CA LEU A 24 -11.32 -3.84 6.30
C LEU A 24 -12.29 -5.00 6.56
N ASN A 25 -12.11 -6.10 5.83
CA ASN A 25 -12.82 -7.35 6.09
C ASN A 25 -11.89 -8.56 5.86
N ASP A 26 -12.43 -9.76 6.01
CA ASP A 26 -11.65 -11.00 5.96
C ASP A 26 -11.13 -11.37 4.56
N GLN A 27 -11.58 -10.66 3.52
CA GLN A 27 -11.26 -10.94 2.11
C GLN A 27 -10.55 -9.78 1.41
N GLU A 28 -10.74 -8.55 1.87
CA GLU A 28 -10.23 -7.35 1.23
C GLU A 28 -9.93 -6.25 2.24
N ILE A 29 -8.78 -5.62 2.06
CA ILE A 29 -8.30 -4.48 2.83
C ILE A 29 -7.96 -3.37 1.84
N LEU A 30 -8.63 -2.23 1.98
CA LEU A 30 -8.37 -1.03 1.22
C LEU A 30 -7.88 0.05 2.17
N GLY A 31 -6.74 0.64 1.85
CA GLY A 31 -6.25 1.78 2.60
C GLY A 31 -5.66 2.88 1.74
N PRO A 32 -6.12 4.12 1.90
CA PRO A 32 -5.50 5.29 1.31
C PRO A 32 -4.23 5.66 2.09
N GLN A 33 -3.20 6.14 1.39
CA GLN A 33 -1.99 6.71 1.96
C GLN A 33 -1.72 8.07 1.32
N GLY A 34 -1.31 9.06 2.12
CA GLY A 34 -1.15 10.44 1.66
C GLY A 34 -2.48 11.18 1.48
N SER A 35 -2.42 12.46 1.09
CA SER A 35 -3.61 13.30 0.91
C SER A 35 -3.48 14.23 -0.29
N SER A 36 -4.48 14.21 -1.17
CA SER A 36 -4.47 15.02 -2.41
C SER A 36 -4.52 16.50 -2.08
N LEU A 37 -5.23 16.83 -0.99
CA LEU A 37 -5.32 18.18 -0.46
C LEU A 37 -3.94 18.69 -0.03
N SER A 38 -3.19 17.91 0.76
CA SER A 38 -1.83 18.30 1.15
C SER A 38 -0.90 18.38 -0.06
N THR A 39 -1.04 17.47 -1.02
CA THR A 39 -0.22 17.49 -2.24
C THR A 39 -0.42 18.76 -3.06
N HIS A 40 -1.64 19.28 -3.09
CA HIS A 40 -1.98 20.52 -3.78
C HIS A 40 -1.39 21.75 -3.07
N PHE A 41 -1.39 21.79 -1.73
CA PHE A 41 -0.93 22.95 -0.96
C PHE A 41 0.59 23.12 -0.92
N PHE A 42 1.36 22.03 -0.87
CA PHE A 42 2.83 22.12 -0.73
C PHE A 42 3.59 21.98 -2.05
N GLY A 43 2.89 21.75 -3.17
CA GLY A 43 3.49 21.45 -4.47
C GLY A 43 4.12 20.05 -4.47
N GLY A 44 3.60 19.15 -5.30
CA GLY A 44 3.99 17.72 -5.32
C GLY A 44 5.48 17.41 -5.49
N TRP A 45 6.31 18.38 -5.91
CA TRP A 45 7.71 18.16 -6.26
C TRP A 45 8.67 18.00 -5.06
N LEU A 46 8.31 18.50 -3.87
CA LEU A 46 9.18 18.37 -2.68
C LEU A 46 8.63 17.40 -1.63
N MET A 47 7.57 16.67 -1.95
CA MET A 47 6.97 15.72 -1.01
C MET A 47 7.59 14.35 -1.14
N SER A 48 7.92 13.76 0.01
CA SER A 48 8.28 12.35 0.09
C SER A 48 7.21 11.48 -0.60
N PRO A 49 7.60 10.44 -1.37
CA PRO A 49 6.69 9.47 -1.96
C PRO A 49 5.66 8.91 -0.99
N ALA A 50 6.00 8.77 0.30
CA ALA A 50 5.08 8.31 1.34
C ALA A 50 3.85 9.22 1.52
N ASN A 51 3.99 10.53 1.28
CA ASN A 51 2.93 11.53 1.49
C ASN A 51 2.04 11.76 0.26
N LEU A 52 2.47 11.27 -0.90
CA LEU A 52 1.72 11.41 -2.14
C LEU A 52 0.52 10.44 -2.16
N PRO A 53 -0.66 10.88 -2.63
CA PRO A 53 -1.87 10.07 -2.65
C PRO A 53 -1.73 8.79 -3.44
N LYS A 54 -2.05 7.69 -2.77
CA LYS A 54 -2.14 6.35 -3.34
C LYS A 54 -3.13 5.51 -2.57
N LYS A 55 -3.57 4.44 -3.20
CA LYS A 55 -4.50 3.47 -2.66
C LYS A 55 -3.88 2.09 -2.71
N ILE A 56 -3.89 1.40 -1.58
CA ILE A 56 -3.36 0.06 -1.42
C ILE A 56 -4.56 -0.87 -1.26
N ASN A 57 -4.70 -1.83 -2.16
CA ASN A 57 -5.69 -2.89 -2.11
C ASN A 57 -4.98 -4.23 -1.88
N ILE A 58 -5.33 -4.90 -0.78
CA ILE A 58 -4.88 -6.26 -0.48
C ILE A 58 -6.10 -7.18 -0.47
N LYS A 59 -6.11 -8.15 -1.36
CA LYS A 59 -7.12 -9.22 -1.40
C LYS A 59 -6.55 -10.49 -0.80
N LEU A 60 -7.32 -11.10 0.09
CA LEU A 60 -7.02 -12.35 0.77
C LEU A 60 -7.92 -13.44 0.20
N LYS A 61 -7.31 -14.49 -0.36
CA LYS A 61 -8.00 -15.71 -0.78
C LYS A 61 -7.48 -16.87 0.04
N THR A 62 -8.35 -17.49 0.82
CA THR A 62 -8.04 -18.70 1.58
C THR A 62 -8.45 -19.93 0.77
N ALA A 63 -7.50 -20.81 0.48
CA ALA A 63 -7.73 -22.10 -0.17
C ALA A 63 -6.83 -23.14 0.49
N ASP A 64 -7.39 -24.29 0.88
CA ASP A 64 -6.65 -25.48 1.32
C ASP A 64 -5.48 -25.19 2.27
N HIS A 65 -5.78 -24.53 3.40
CA HIS A 65 -4.81 -24.11 4.44
C HIS A 65 -3.75 -23.08 4.02
N THR A 66 -3.85 -22.55 2.80
CA THR A 66 -2.97 -21.53 2.25
C THR A 66 -3.71 -20.20 2.15
N VAL A 67 -3.03 -19.10 2.48
CA VAL A 67 -3.52 -17.73 2.29
C VAL A 67 -2.81 -17.14 1.08
N LYS A 68 -3.54 -16.93 0.00
CA LYS A 68 -3.05 -16.19 -1.16
C LYS A 68 -3.34 -14.71 -0.97
N ILE A 69 -2.30 -13.89 -1.12
CA ILE A 69 -2.35 -12.44 -0.97
C ILE A 69 -2.14 -11.83 -2.36
N GLU A 70 -3.13 -11.07 -2.83
CA GLU A 70 -3.05 -10.29 -4.07
C GLU A 70 -3.01 -8.82 -3.68
N THR A 71 -1.85 -8.17 -3.85
CA THR A 71 -1.66 -6.75 -3.52
C THR A 71 -1.61 -5.91 -4.79
N ARG A 72 -2.31 -4.78 -4.78
CA ARG A 72 -2.28 -3.75 -5.80
C ARG A 72 -2.10 -2.38 -5.15
N ILE A 73 -1.10 -1.65 -5.58
CA ILE A 73 -0.91 -0.24 -5.23
C ILE A 73 -1.31 0.57 -6.47
N THR A 74 -2.11 1.62 -6.27
CA THR A 74 -2.58 2.49 -7.35
C THR A 74 -2.37 3.92 -6.94
N GLU A 75 -1.66 4.67 -7.77
CA GLU A 75 -1.54 6.12 -7.60
C GLU A 75 -2.91 6.76 -7.85
N THR A 76 -3.35 7.63 -6.93
CA THR A 76 -4.67 8.29 -7.02
C THR A 76 -4.55 9.76 -7.43
N LEU A 77 -3.33 10.23 -7.61
CA LEU A 77 -3.03 11.53 -8.16
C LEU A 77 -3.29 11.51 -9.68
N GLY A 78 -4.23 12.33 -10.13
CA GLY A 78 -4.37 12.73 -11.53
C GLY A 78 -3.27 13.72 -11.95
N LEU A 79 -2.01 13.45 -11.58
CA LEU A 79 -0.88 14.30 -11.94
C LEU A 79 -0.50 14.01 -13.39
N GLU A 80 -1.26 14.56 -14.32
CA GLU A 80 -0.96 14.55 -15.77
C GLU A 80 0.41 15.19 -16.11
N LYS A 81 1.12 15.73 -15.10
CA LYS A 81 2.42 16.41 -15.24
C LYS A 81 3.41 16.04 -14.13
N MET A 82 3.40 14.80 -13.64
CA MET A 82 4.51 14.34 -12.80
C MET A 82 5.78 14.29 -13.65
N ASN A 83 6.87 14.93 -13.21
CA ASN A 83 8.14 14.83 -13.92
C ASN A 83 8.66 13.38 -13.84
N ASP A 84 9.45 12.96 -14.82
CA ASP A 84 9.93 11.58 -14.90
C ASP A 84 10.83 11.16 -13.71
N SER A 85 11.52 12.11 -13.07
CA SER A 85 12.36 11.87 -11.89
C SER A 85 11.52 11.50 -10.66
N LEU A 86 10.42 12.22 -10.41
CA LEU A 86 9.49 11.91 -9.32
C LEU A 86 8.80 10.57 -9.56
N ARG A 87 8.54 10.21 -10.83
CA ARG A 87 8.00 8.90 -11.20
C ARG A 87 8.92 7.77 -10.77
N GLY A 88 10.23 7.89 -11.00
CA GLY A 88 11.21 6.90 -10.55
C GLY A 88 11.18 6.70 -9.03
N GLU A 89 11.26 7.78 -8.26
CA GLU A 89 11.21 7.72 -6.79
C GLU A 89 9.89 7.13 -6.26
N HIS A 90 8.79 7.37 -6.99
CA HIS A 90 7.48 6.81 -6.65
C HIS A 90 7.40 5.30 -6.91
N GLU A 91 7.89 4.86 -8.06
CA GLU A 91 7.95 3.44 -8.42
C GLU A 91 8.87 2.68 -7.45
N GLU A 92 10.02 3.25 -7.11
CA GLU A 92 10.94 2.70 -6.11
C GLU A 92 10.24 2.55 -4.76
N TYR A 93 9.54 3.59 -4.28
CA TYR A 93 8.78 3.50 -3.04
C TYR A 93 7.69 2.41 -3.08
N PHE A 94 7.04 2.19 -4.23
CA PHE A 94 6.04 1.12 -4.37
C PHE A 94 6.70 -0.26 -4.28
N ILE A 95 7.87 -0.43 -4.89
CA ILE A 95 8.66 -1.66 -4.80
C ILE A 95 9.07 -1.91 -3.35
N GLU A 96 9.62 -0.90 -2.67
CA GLU A 96 10.02 -0.98 -1.27
C GLU A 96 8.84 -1.38 -0.37
N LEU A 97 7.67 -0.78 -0.58
CA LEU A 97 6.47 -1.07 0.19
C LEU A 97 5.98 -2.50 -0.03
N LEU A 98 6.01 -3.00 -1.27
CA LEU A 98 5.68 -4.39 -1.59
C LEU A 98 6.67 -5.37 -0.98
N ASP A 99 7.96 -5.05 -1.00
CA ASP A 99 8.99 -5.92 -0.43
C ASP A 99 8.96 -5.92 1.09
N ALA A 100 8.65 -4.80 1.73
CA ALA A 100 8.37 -4.73 3.16
C ALA A 100 7.16 -5.62 3.52
N LEU A 101 6.08 -5.57 2.74
CA LEU A 101 4.91 -6.44 2.95
C LEU A 101 5.25 -7.93 2.80
N LYS A 102 6.06 -8.31 1.80
CA LYS A 102 6.53 -9.70 1.61
C LYS A 102 7.40 -10.18 2.76
N LYS A 103 8.25 -9.31 3.33
CA LYS A 103 9.08 -9.64 4.49
C LYS A 103 8.22 -9.89 5.73
N GLU A 104 7.18 -9.08 5.92
CA GLU A 104 6.24 -9.25 7.04
C GLU A 104 5.38 -10.52 6.90
N ILE A 105 5.00 -10.85 5.67
CA ILE A 105 4.13 -11.97 5.36
C ILE A 105 4.80 -12.86 4.32
N PRO A 106 5.80 -13.66 4.72
CA PRO A 106 6.50 -14.52 3.79
C PRO A 106 5.54 -15.54 3.17
N PRO A 107 5.73 -15.91 1.90
CA PRO A 107 4.96 -16.97 1.28
C PRO A 107 5.09 -18.24 2.13
N SER A 108 3.95 -18.90 2.38
CA SER A 108 3.96 -20.19 3.05
C SER A 108 4.54 -21.21 2.07
N THR A 109 5.69 -21.79 2.40
CA THR A 109 6.33 -22.89 1.66
C THR A 109 5.52 -24.16 1.73
#